data_AF-A0A4S4BID3-F1
#
_entry.id   AF-A0A4S4BID3-F1
#
_cell.length_a   1.000
_cell.length_b   1.000
_cell.length_c   1.000
_cell.angle_alpha   90.00
_cell.angle_beta   90.00
_cell.angle_gamma   90.00
#
_symmetry.space_group_name_H-M   'P 1'
#
loop_
_entity.id
_entity.type
_entity.pdbx_description
1 polymer ?
#
loop_
_entity_poly.entity_id
_entity_poly.type
_entity_poly.pdbx_seq_one_letter_code
_entity_poly.pdbx_strand_id
1 'polypeptide(L)' 'MERLVEWLKREMKLDAVAYREKHSHGHLLKGNVQGKELDLLVVSSGHLWVKPPTARSWSTTGIYVPDRILF' A
#
# COMPACT_ATOMS: atom_id res chain seq x y z
N MET A 1 5.69 10.53 4.59
CA MET A 1 5.79 9.08 4.27
C MET A 1 5.36 8.18 5.43
N GLU A 2 5.81 8.42 6.67
CA GLU A 2 5.44 7.62 7.84
C GLU A 2 3.92 7.56 8.12
N ARG A 3 3.22 8.68 7.92
CA ARG A 3 1.76 8.75 8.08
C ARG A 3 1.02 7.78 7.16
N LEU A 4 1.49 7.60 5.92
CA LEU A 4 0.91 6.65 4.98
C LEU A 4 1.16 5.20 5.42
N VAL A 5 2.38 4.90 5.87
CA VAL A 5 2.77 3.57 6.37
C VAL A 5 1.90 3.17 7.56
N GLU A 6 1.78 4.05 8.56
CA GLU A 6 0.95 3.81 9.75
C GLU A 6 -0.53 3.69 9.42
N TRP A 7 -1.02 4.53 8.50
CA TRP A 7 -2.41 4.46 8.07
C TRP A 7 -2.71 3.15 7.35
N LEU A 8 -1.88 2.74 6.39
CA LEU A 8 -2.03 1.47 5.67
C LEU A 8 -1.94 0.28 6.61
N LYS A 9 -1.02 0.32 7.58
CA LYS A 9 -0.89 -0.73 8.59
C LYS A 9 -2.20 -0.95 9.35
N ARG A 10 -2.88 0.13 9.74
CA ARG A 10 -4.17 0.07 10.46
C ARG A 10 -5.32 -0.34 9.54
N GLU A 11 -5.44 0.30 8.39
CA GLU A 11 -6.56 0.11 7.45
C GLU A 11 -6.60 -1.32 6.91
N MET A 12 -5.43 -1.83 6.49
CA MET A 12 -5.30 -3.17 5.91
C MET A 12 -5.03 -4.27 6.96
N LYS A 13 -4.99 -3.92 8.26
CA LYS A 13 -4.66 -4.82 9.38
C LYS A 13 -3.36 -5.60 9.13
N LEU A 14 -2.32 -4.90 8.73
CA LEU A 14 -1.01 -5.48 8.40
C LEU A 14 -0.12 -5.53 9.64
N ASP A 15 0.72 -6.56 9.72
CA ASP A 15 1.70 -6.70 10.79
C ASP A 15 2.82 -5.67 10.65
N ALA A 16 3.22 -5.44 9.40
CA ALA A 16 4.24 -4.45 9.03
C ALA A 16 3.92 -3.84 7.68
N VAL A 17 4.30 -2.57 7.52
CA VAL A 17 4.33 -1.87 6.23
C VAL A 17 5.65 -1.12 6.15
N ALA A 18 6.34 -1.24 5.02
CA ALA A 18 7.57 -0.53 4.75
C ALA A 18 7.47 0.18 3.40
N TYR A 19 7.82 1.47 3.38
CA TYR A 19 7.95 2.19 2.12
C TYR A 19 9.12 1.61 1.31
N ARG A 20 8.92 1.42 0.00
CA ARG A 20 9.95 0.91 -0.91
C ARG A 20 10.47 2.00 -1.81
N GLU A 21 9.62 2.54 -2.68
CA GLU A 21 10.04 3.49 -3.70
C GLU A 21 8.90 4.37 -4.20
N LYS A 22 9.28 5.51 -4.81
CA LYS A 22 8.36 6.39 -5.51
C LYS A 22 8.45 6.06 -6.99
N HIS A 23 7.34 5.64 -7.58
CA HIS A 23 7.20 5.57 -9.03
C HIS A 23 6.62 6.86 -9.58
N SER A 24 6.72 7.02 -10.90
CA SER A 24 5.97 8.03 -11.65
C SER A 24 4.45 7.96 -11.41
N HIS A 25 3.93 6.77 -11.11
CA HIS A 25 2.50 6.52 -10.94
C HIS A 25 2.02 6.44 -9.49
N GLY A 26 2.90 6.63 -8.50
CA GLY A 26 2.54 6.57 -7.08
C GLY A 26 3.64 6.11 -6.13
N HIS A 27 3.25 5.62 -4.96
CA HIS A 27 4.14 5.12 -3.92
C HIS A 27 4.03 3.60 -3.79
N LEU A 28 5.14 2.90 -3.97
CA LEU A 28 5.23 1.46 -3.71
C LEU A 28 5.64 1.23 -2.26
N LEU A 29 4.89 0.36 -1.58
CA LEU A 29 5.15 -0.09 -0.23
C LEU A 29 5.06 -1.63 -0.20
N LYS A 30 5.67 -2.23 0.82
CA LYS A 30 5.61 -3.67 1.07
C LYS A 30 4.90 -3.91 2.39
N GLY A 31 3.81 -4.64 2.35
CA GLY A 31 3.05 -5.07 3.51
C GLY A 31 3.41 -6.49 3.93
N ASN A 32 3.18 -6.83 5.19
CA ASN A 32 3.20 -8.21 5.69
C ASN A 32 1.89 -8.49 6.43
N VAL A 33 1.27 -9.63 6.12
CA VAL A 33 0.09 -10.14 6.82
C VAL A 33 0.28 -11.62 7.12
N GLN A 34 0.25 -11.99 8.39
CA GLN A 34 0.43 -13.36 8.86
C GLN A 34 1.69 -14.04 8.30
N GLY A 35 2.78 -13.29 8.21
CA GLY A 35 4.06 -13.75 7.65
C GLY A 35 4.12 -13.78 6.12
N LYS A 36 3.05 -13.41 5.41
CA LYS A 36 3.02 -13.31 3.95
C LYS A 36 3.27 -11.87 3.52
N GLU A 37 4.31 -11.67 2.73
CA GLU A 37 4.56 -10.38 2.10
C GLU A 37 3.57 -10.10 0.97
N LEU A 38 3.13 -8.85 0.83
CA LEU A 38 2.37 -8.36 -0.32
C LEU A 38 2.88 -6.99 -0.75
N ASP A 39 2.75 -6.67 -2.03
CA ASP A 39 3.06 -5.33 -2.52
C ASP A 39 1.81 -4.44 -2.46
N LEU A 40 2.01 -3.20 -2.06
CA LEU A 40 1.01 -2.15 -1.96
C LEU A 40 1.43 -1.02 -2.89
N LEU A 41 0.54 -0.57 -3.77
CA LEU A 41 0.77 0.59 -4.61
C LEU A 41 -0.31 1.61 -4.33
N VAL A 42 0.08 2.74 -3.74
CA VAL A 42 -0.79 3.91 -3.60
C VAL A 42 -0.56 4.78 -4.82
N VAL A 43 -1.45 4.68 -5.80
CA VAL A 43 -1.30 5.45 -7.04
C VAL A 43 -1.51 6.94 -6.78
N SER A 44 -1.01 7.81 -7.67
CA SER A 44 -1.09 9.28 -7.51
C SER A 44 -2.51 9.83 -7.34
N SER A 45 -3.53 9.08 -7.79
CA SER A 45 -4.93 9.42 -7.55
C SER A 45 -5.44 9.06 -6.15
N GLY A 46 -4.61 8.51 -5.28
CA GLY A 46 -4.95 8.09 -3.91
C GLY A 46 -5.51 6.67 -3.79
N HIS A 47 -5.73 5.95 -4.89
CA HIS A 47 -6.26 4.59 -4.83
C HIS A 47 -5.21 3.58 -4.37
N LEU A 48 -5.60 2.65 -3.50
CA LEU A 48 -4.74 1.56 -3.06
C LEU A 48 -4.94 0.31 -3.92
N TRP A 49 -3.82 -0.15 -4.48
CA TRP A 49 -3.71 -1.37 -5.26
C TRP A 49 -2.85 -2.37 -4.49
N VAL A 50 -3.18 -3.65 -4.61
CA VAL A 50 -2.47 -4.73 -3.92
C VAL A 50 -2.02 -5.79 -4.91
N LYS A 51 -0.87 -6.38 -4.64
CA LYS A 51 -0.39 -7.56 -5.34
C LYS A 51 0.05 -8.60 -4.32
N PRO A 52 -0.78 -9.63 -4.09
CA PRO A 52 -0.38 -10.79 -3.29
C PRO A 52 0.87 -11.47 -3.86
N PRO A 53 1.63 -12.21 -3.04
CA PRO A 53 2.94 -12.75 -3.44
C PRO A 53 2.83 -13.78 -4.58
N THR A 54 1.69 -14.46 -4.69
CA THR A 54 1.42 -15.44 -5.75
C THR A 54 0.68 -14.86 -6.95
N ALA A 55 0.28 -13.58 -6.91
CA ALA A 55 -0.50 -12.95 -7.97
C ALA A 55 0.43 -12.39 -9.06
N ARG A 56 0.09 -12.67 -10.33
CA ARG A 56 0.79 -12.06 -11.48
C ARG A 56 0.38 -10.61 -11.72
N SER A 57 -0.84 -10.26 -11.33
CA SER A 57 -1.46 -8.96 -11.58
C SER A 57 -1.80 -8.21 -10.30
N TRP A 58 -1.83 -6.88 -10.41
CA TRP A 58 -2.36 -6.01 -9.37
C TRP A 58 -3.89 -6.09 -9.31
N SER A 59 -4.45 -5.92 -8.11
CA SER A 59 -5.88 -5.83 -7.86
C SER A 59 -6.21 -4.54 -7.13
N THR A 60 -7.30 -3.89 -7.53
CA THR A 60 -7.83 -2.73 -6.79
C THR A 60 -8.45 -3.21 -5.47
N THR A 61 -8.23 -2.44 -4.40
CA THR A 61 -8.86 -2.72 -3.08
C THR A 61 -10.17 -1.98 -2.87
N GLY A 62 -10.50 -1.01 -3.72
CA GLY A 62 -11.58 -0.04 -3.47
C GLY A 62 -11.27 0.97 -2.35
N ILE A 63 -10.09 0.90 -1.73
CA ILE A 63 -9.69 1.79 -0.65
C ILE A 63 -9.07 3.06 -1.24
N TYR A 64 -9.53 4.20 -0.74
CA TYR A 64 -9.01 5.52 -1.08
C TYR A 64 -8.22 6.10 0.09
N VAL A 65 -6.96 6.44 -0.16
CA VAL A 65 -6.10 7.07 0.84
C VAL A 65 -6.50 8.55 0.95
N PRO A 66 -6.89 9.05 2.15
CA PRO A 66 -7.25 10.45 2.31
C PRO A 66 -6.09 11.40 1.98
N ASP A 67 -6.38 12.53 1.34
CA ASP A 67 -5.35 13.52 0.94
C ASP A 67 -4.46 13.96 2.10
N ARG A 68 -5.05 14.15 3.29
CA ARG A 68 -4.31 14.49 4.52
C ARG A 68 -3.24 13.47 4.91
N ILE A 69 -3.26 12.25 4.37
CA ILE A 69 -2.29 11.18 4.62
C ILE A 69 -1.24 11.13 3.50
N LEU A 70 -1.62 11.49 2.28
CA LEU A 70 -0.73 11.58 1.11
C LEU A 70 0.20 12.78 1.18
N PHE A 71 -0.28 13.91 1.71
CA PHE A 71 0.42 15.20 1.81
C PHE A 71 0.76 15.57 3.27
#